data_AF-A0A849HQ11-F1
#
_entry.id   AF-A0A849HQ11-F1
#
_cell.length_a   1.000
_cell.length_b   1.000
_cell.length_c   1.000
_cell.angle_alpha   90.00
_cell.angle_beta   90.00
_cell.angle_gamma   90.00
#
_symmetry.space_group_name_H-M   'P 1'
#
loop_
_entity.id
_entity.type
_entity.pdbx_description
1 polymer ?
#
loop_
_entity_poly.entity_id
_entity_poly.type
_entity_poly.pdbx_seq_one_letter_code
_entity_poly.pdbx_strand_id
1 'polypeptide(L)'
;MRALTRHEDPLNEAANKVALLLAGNTPFYPLYLWFILGRAGWPWLLLTALSTPFFAATIWLARRHGLGARAWLCACASLNTAWVAWLLGPPAGVALFFLPCLVLAVLVLRAREFAARAPLTALPFVLYLILPWLPHSPAAITPAAYASLFRLNAFSVALLSVILPYLLGAARGEGLPRR
;
A
#
# COMPACT_ATOMS: atom_id res chain seq x y z
N MET A 1 17.26 9.94 4.28
CA MET A 1 15.79 10.08 4.06
C MET A 1 15.38 11.48 3.60
N ARG A 2 15.73 12.58 4.30
CA ARG A 2 15.27 13.94 3.96
C ARG A 2 15.49 14.37 2.50
N ALA A 3 16.64 14.05 1.91
CA ALA A 3 16.93 14.41 0.51
C ALA A 3 16.04 13.67 -0.52
N LEU A 4 15.52 12.49 -0.19
CA LEU A 4 14.66 11.70 -1.09
C LEU A 4 13.21 12.15 -1.05
N THR A 5 12.76 12.72 0.07
CA THR A 5 11.34 13.07 0.25
C THR A 5 11.03 14.51 -0.11
N ARG A 6 12.01 15.41 -0.07
CA ARG A 6 11.84 16.85 -0.33
C ARG A 6 11.10 17.12 -1.64
N HIS A 7 10.09 17.96 -1.56
CA HIS A 7 9.32 18.45 -2.69
C HIS A 7 8.72 19.83 -2.31
N GLU A 8 8.54 20.74 -3.26
CA GLU A 8 7.99 22.09 -2.98
C GLU A 8 6.56 22.04 -2.45
N ASP A 9 5.71 21.20 -3.06
CA ASP A 9 4.38 20.87 -2.53
C ASP A 9 4.47 19.93 -1.30
N PRO A 10 4.02 20.37 -0.10
CA PRO A 10 4.05 19.58 1.14
C PRO A 10 3.32 18.24 1.01
N LEU A 11 2.26 18.16 0.19
CA LEU A 11 1.50 16.93 0.02
C LEU A 11 2.29 15.88 -0.78
N ASN A 12 3.09 16.32 -1.77
CA ASN A 12 4.01 15.42 -2.48
C ASN A 12 5.18 15.00 -1.60
N GLU A 13 5.69 15.88 -0.72
CA GLU A 13 6.70 15.48 0.25
C GLU A 13 6.18 14.41 1.22
N ALA A 14 4.96 14.59 1.74
CA ALA A 14 4.31 13.61 2.59
C ALA A 14 4.04 12.28 1.84
N ALA A 15 3.61 12.35 0.58
CA ALA A 15 3.45 11.18 -0.28
C ALA A 15 4.78 10.44 -0.49
N ASN A 16 5.89 11.15 -0.67
CA ASN A 16 7.21 10.53 -0.77
C ASN A 16 7.64 9.83 0.52
N LYS A 17 7.29 10.37 1.70
CA LYS A 17 7.53 9.71 3.00
C LYS A 17 6.75 8.39 3.08
N VAL A 18 5.48 8.39 2.65
CA VAL A 18 4.66 7.17 2.58
C VAL A 18 5.27 6.17 1.59
N ALA A 19 5.64 6.62 0.38
CA ALA A 19 6.25 5.76 -0.62
C ALA A 19 7.54 5.11 -0.10
N LEU A 20 8.37 5.86 0.64
CA LEU A 20 9.60 5.35 1.24
C LEU A 20 9.31 4.38 2.39
N LEU A 21 8.29 4.63 3.21
CA LEU A 21 7.84 3.71 4.25
C LEU A 21 7.39 2.37 3.63
N LEU A 22 6.60 2.41 2.57
CA LEU A 22 6.13 1.21 1.87
C LEU A 22 7.29 0.49 1.19
N ALA A 23 8.11 1.19 0.40
CA ALA A 23 9.29 0.61 -0.25
C ALA A 23 10.29 0.03 0.76
N GLY A 24 10.40 0.63 1.94
CA GLY A 24 11.23 0.13 3.03
C GLY A 24 10.66 -1.15 3.64
N ASN A 25 9.34 -1.28 3.78
CA ASN A 25 8.69 -2.44 4.40
C ASN A 25 8.59 -3.66 3.48
N THR A 26 8.27 -3.45 2.20
CA THR A 26 8.03 -4.52 1.21
C THR A 26 9.14 -5.58 1.12
N PRO A 27 10.45 -5.26 1.17
CA PRO A 27 11.50 -6.29 1.13
C PRO A 27 11.65 -7.09 2.44
N PHE A 28 11.16 -6.60 3.58
CA PHE A 28 11.18 -7.36 4.85
C PHE A 28 9.95 -8.26 5.01
N TYR A 29 8.88 -8.00 4.26
CA TYR A 29 7.66 -8.82 4.31
C TYR A 29 7.91 -10.32 4.05
N PRO A 30 8.70 -10.73 3.04
CA PRO A 30 9.09 -12.12 2.85
C PRO A 30 9.79 -12.76 4.07
N LEU A 31 10.56 -11.98 4.85
CA LEU A 31 11.25 -12.49 6.04
C LEU A 31 10.25 -12.82 7.16
N TYR A 32 9.26 -11.95 7.39
CA TYR A 32 8.18 -12.23 8.34
C TYR A 32 7.36 -13.45 7.90
N LEU A 33 7.06 -13.55 6.61
CA LEU A 33 6.34 -14.70 6.06
C LEU A 33 7.15 -15.99 6.18
N TRP A 34 8.46 -15.94 5.97
CA TRP A 34 9.34 -17.10 6.16
C TRP A 34 9.40 -17.55 7.61
N PHE A 35 9.43 -16.62 8.56
CA PHE A 35 9.37 -16.95 9.99
C PHE A 35 8.07 -17.67 10.36
N ILE A 36 6.94 -17.33 9.72
CA ILE A 36 5.62 -17.92 10.01
C ILE A 36 5.36 -19.22 9.21
N LEU A 37 5.75 -19.26 7.94
CA LEU A 37 5.44 -20.35 7.00
C LEU A 37 6.57 -21.37 6.83
N GLY A 38 7.78 -21.06 7.31
CA GLY A 38 8.96 -21.88 7.11
C GLY A 38 9.45 -21.91 5.65
N ARG A 39 10.28 -22.90 5.31
CA ARG A 39 10.95 -23.00 4.00
C ARG A 39 10.02 -23.43 2.85
N ALA A 40 8.84 -23.98 3.14
CA ALA A 40 7.95 -24.58 2.15
C ALA A 40 7.33 -23.56 1.16
N GLY A 41 7.27 -22.26 1.52
CA GLY A 41 6.70 -21.20 0.67
C GLY A 41 7.72 -20.32 -0.06
N TRP A 42 9.03 -20.56 0.11
CA TRP A 42 10.07 -19.56 -0.14
C TRP A 42 10.05 -18.85 -1.51
N PRO A 43 9.89 -19.52 -2.66
CA PRO A 43 9.85 -18.83 -3.96
C PRO A 43 8.63 -17.92 -4.12
N TRP A 44 7.48 -18.35 -3.62
CA TRP A 44 6.23 -17.59 -3.66
C TRP A 44 6.32 -16.35 -2.78
N LEU A 45 6.97 -16.44 -1.61
CA LEU A 45 7.13 -15.32 -0.68
C LEU A 45 7.92 -14.16 -1.28
N LEU A 46 8.93 -14.45 -2.10
CA LEU A 46 9.73 -13.43 -2.78
C LEU A 46 8.91 -12.60 -3.78
N LEU A 47 7.80 -13.15 -4.30
CA LEU A 47 6.91 -12.41 -5.20
C LEU A 47 6.22 -11.23 -4.50
N THR A 48 6.11 -11.25 -3.17
CA THR A 48 5.62 -10.09 -2.42
C THR A 48 6.60 -8.92 -2.43
N ALA A 49 7.90 -9.20 -2.62
CA ALA A 49 8.93 -8.17 -2.70
C ALA A 49 8.97 -7.45 -4.06
N LEU A 50 8.34 -8.01 -5.10
CA LEU A 50 8.35 -7.45 -6.46
C LEU A 50 7.71 -6.06 -6.54
N SER A 51 6.86 -5.69 -5.57
CA SER A 51 6.23 -4.37 -5.52
C SER A 51 7.16 -3.26 -5.02
N THR A 52 8.31 -3.60 -4.43
CA THR A 52 9.32 -2.64 -3.92
C THR A 52 9.77 -1.61 -4.97
N PRO A 53 10.23 -2.00 -6.18
CA PRO A 53 10.64 -1.03 -7.21
C PRO A 53 9.51 -0.09 -7.62
N PHE A 54 8.26 -0.56 -7.61
CA PHE A 54 7.11 0.28 -7.99
C PHE A 54 6.85 1.37 -6.94
N PHE A 55 6.97 1.07 -5.65
CA PHE A 55 6.89 2.08 -4.60
C PHE A 55 8.06 3.08 -4.68
N ALA A 56 9.28 2.60 -4.91
CA ALA A 56 10.44 3.47 -5.08
C ALA A 56 10.31 4.39 -6.32
N ALA A 57 9.72 3.90 -7.41
CA ALA A 57 9.46 4.68 -8.62
C ALA A 57 8.56 5.90 -8.37
N THR A 58 7.70 5.86 -7.35
CA THR A 58 6.90 7.01 -6.91
C THR A 58 7.78 8.23 -6.63
N ILE A 59 8.88 8.03 -5.90
CA ILE A 59 9.78 9.12 -5.48
C ILE A 59 10.45 9.75 -6.71
N TRP A 60 10.83 8.91 -7.67
CA TRP A 60 11.40 9.38 -8.93
C TRP A 60 10.35 10.15 -9.76
N LEU A 61 9.12 9.64 -9.85
CA LEU A 61 8.04 10.28 -10.58
C LEU A 61 7.63 11.61 -9.95
N ALA A 62 7.72 11.74 -8.62
CA ALA A 62 7.39 12.97 -7.90
C ALA A 62 8.27 14.14 -8.34
N ARG A 63 9.50 13.89 -8.80
CA ARG A 63 10.40 14.93 -9.31
C ARG A 63 9.98 15.50 -10.66
N ARG A 64 9.10 14.81 -11.39
CA ARG A 64 8.64 15.20 -12.72
C ARG A 64 7.17 15.63 -12.72
N HIS A 65 6.31 14.88 -12.03
CA HIS A 65 4.87 15.09 -11.99
C HIS A 65 4.29 14.72 -10.62
N GLY A 66 4.02 15.71 -9.77
CA GLY A 66 3.48 15.47 -8.42
C GLY A 66 2.15 14.72 -8.41
N LEU A 67 1.18 15.12 -9.24
CA LEU A 67 -0.10 14.37 -9.36
C LEU A 67 0.12 12.94 -9.87
N GLY A 68 0.94 12.77 -10.90
CA GLY A 68 1.26 11.46 -11.46
C GLY A 68 1.88 10.52 -10.42
N ALA A 69 2.79 11.04 -9.60
CA ALA A 69 3.40 10.29 -8.50
C ALA A 69 2.39 9.86 -7.44
N ARG A 70 1.53 10.77 -7.00
CA ARG A 70 0.48 10.47 -6.01
C ARG A 70 -0.54 9.46 -6.54
N ALA A 71 -0.92 9.58 -7.81
CA ALA A 71 -1.79 8.62 -8.48
C ALA A 71 -1.14 7.23 -8.58
N TRP A 72 0.12 7.19 -9.00
CA TRP A 72 0.92 5.96 -9.09
C TRP A 72 1.04 5.26 -7.73
N LEU A 73 1.34 6.02 -6.66
CA LEU A 73 1.41 5.49 -5.30
C LEU A 73 0.12 4.76 -4.89
N CYS A 74 -1.06 5.36 -5.18
CA CYS A 74 -2.35 4.76 -4.87
C CYS A 74 -2.62 3.48 -5.66
N ALA A 75 -2.30 3.50 -6.96
CA ALA A 75 -2.44 2.35 -7.83
C ALA A 75 -1.54 1.20 -7.35
N CYS A 76 -0.25 1.48 -7.09
CA CYS A 76 0.69 0.48 -6.60
C CYS A 76 0.27 -0.11 -5.25
N ALA A 77 -0.20 0.71 -4.30
CA ALA A 77 -0.68 0.22 -3.00
C ALA A 77 -1.86 -0.75 -3.17
N SER A 78 -2.82 -0.39 -4.02
CA SER A 78 -4.03 -1.20 -4.27
C SER A 78 -3.69 -2.50 -5.01
N LEU A 79 -2.88 -2.42 -6.07
CA LEU A 79 -2.48 -3.58 -6.87
C LEU A 79 -1.56 -4.53 -6.08
N ASN A 80 -0.64 -4.01 -5.27
CA ASN A 80 0.16 -4.82 -4.35
C ASN A 80 -0.73 -5.56 -3.36
N THR A 81 -1.73 -4.87 -2.78
CA THR A 81 -2.67 -5.51 -1.84
C THR A 81 -3.42 -6.65 -2.51
N ALA A 82 -3.96 -6.43 -3.70
CA ALA A 82 -4.64 -7.48 -4.47
C ALA A 82 -3.71 -8.65 -4.80
N TRP A 83 -2.49 -8.36 -5.27
CA TRP A 83 -1.48 -9.36 -5.59
C TRP A 83 -1.14 -10.26 -4.39
N VAL A 84 -0.83 -9.65 -3.24
CA VAL A 84 -0.45 -10.39 -2.04
C VAL A 84 -1.65 -11.11 -1.42
N ALA A 85 -2.85 -10.53 -1.47
CA ALA A 85 -4.07 -11.18 -1.01
C ALA A 85 -4.46 -12.39 -1.87
N TRP A 86 -4.26 -12.30 -3.18
CA TRP A 86 -4.42 -13.42 -4.10
C TRP A 86 -3.39 -14.52 -3.84
N LEU A 87 -2.14 -14.14 -3.59
CA LEU A 87 -1.03 -15.06 -3.34
C LEU A 87 -1.15 -15.82 -2.01
N LEU A 88 -1.60 -15.16 -0.94
CA LEU A 88 -1.71 -15.76 0.40
C LEU A 88 -3.11 -16.30 0.69
N GLY A 89 -4.11 -15.91 -0.09
CA GLY A 89 -5.49 -16.33 0.10
C GLY A 89 -6.26 -15.52 1.17
N PRO A 90 -7.61 -15.61 1.18
CA PRO A 90 -8.47 -14.81 2.04
C PRO A 90 -8.18 -14.92 3.55
N PRO A 91 -7.89 -16.11 4.13
CA PRO A 91 -7.69 -16.22 5.58
C PRO A 91 -6.46 -15.49 6.10
N ALA A 92 -5.51 -15.10 5.24
CA ALA A 92 -4.35 -14.32 5.64
C ALA A 92 -4.69 -12.88 6.05
N GLY A 93 -5.89 -12.38 5.76
CA GLY A 93 -6.35 -11.03 6.17
C GLY A 93 -5.72 -9.87 5.39
N VAL A 94 -4.97 -10.14 4.30
CA VAL A 94 -4.29 -9.10 3.50
C VAL A 94 -5.29 -8.16 2.83
N ALA A 95 -6.48 -8.65 2.46
CA ALA A 95 -7.52 -7.82 1.85
C ALA A 95 -7.94 -6.62 2.75
N LEU A 96 -7.69 -6.69 4.06
CA LEU A 96 -7.93 -5.56 4.97
C LEU A 96 -7.08 -4.32 4.63
N PHE A 97 -5.94 -4.48 3.94
CA PHE A 97 -5.11 -3.37 3.46
C PHE A 97 -5.81 -2.51 2.40
N PHE A 98 -6.92 -2.95 1.81
CA PHE A 98 -7.71 -2.06 0.95
C PHE A 98 -8.25 -0.85 1.72
N LEU A 99 -8.50 -0.96 3.04
CA LEU A 99 -8.89 0.18 3.88
C LEU A 99 -7.84 1.30 3.90
N PRO A 100 -6.56 1.07 4.28
CA PRO A 100 -5.54 2.10 4.19
C PRO A 100 -5.25 2.55 2.74
N CYS A 101 -5.47 1.71 1.72
CA CYS A 101 -5.40 2.16 0.31
C CYS A 101 -6.47 3.21 -0.03
N LEU A 102 -7.69 3.04 0.47
CA LEU A 102 -8.77 4.03 0.33
C LEU A 102 -8.44 5.34 1.03
N VAL A 103 -7.99 5.24 2.28
CA VAL A 103 -7.55 6.39 3.08
C VAL A 103 -6.42 7.14 2.35
N LEU A 104 -5.44 6.40 1.82
CA LEU A 104 -4.35 6.96 1.03
C LEU A 104 -4.87 7.72 -0.20
N ALA A 105 -5.73 7.11 -1.02
CA ALA A 105 -6.27 7.76 -2.21
C ALA A 105 -7.02 9.06 -1.90
N VAL A 106 -7.84 9.05 -0.85
CA VAL A 106 -8.60 10.23 -0.41
C VAL A 106 -7.69 11.33 0.13
N LEU A 107 -6.65 10.97 0.88
CA LEU A 107 -5.74 11.91 1.54
C LEU A 107 -4.58 12.38 0.68
N VAL A 108 -4.17 11.62 -0.31
CA VAL A 108 -3.07 12.05 -1.18
C VAL A 108 -3.58 12.80 -2.40
N LEU A 109 -4.83 12.60 -2.85
CA LEU A 109 -5.41 13.32 -3.99
C LEU A 109 -6.32 14.46 -3.54
N ARG A 110 -6.14 15.64 -4.12
CA ARG A 110 -6.91 16.86 -3.79
C ARG A 110 -8.33 16.75 -4.35
N ALA A 111 -9.28 17.49 -3.77
CA ALA A 111 -10.67 17.49 -4.26
C ALA A 111 -10.80 18.00 -5.71
N ARG A 112 -9.93 18.94 -6.12
CA ARG A 112 -9.87 19.44 -7.51
C ARG A 112 -9.35 18.41 -8.52
N GLU A 113 -8.75 17.32 -8.05
CA GLU A 113 -8.17 16.27 -8.90
C GLU A 113 -9.14 15.10 -9.06
N PHE A 114 -10.44 15.40 -9.18
CA PHE A 114 -11.53 14.42 -9.14
C PHE A 114 -11.36 13.31 -10.19
N ALA A 115 -10.91 13.67 -11.40
CA ALA A 115 -10.67 12.73 -12.48
C ALA A 115 -9.67 11.61 -12.10
N ALA A 116 -8.68 11.89 -11.25
CA ALA A 116 -7.77 10.88 -10.71
C ALA A 116 -8.30 10.27 -9.40
N ARG A 117 -8.88 11.10 -8.52
CA ARG A 117 -9.33 10.69 -7.19
C ARG A 117 -10.46 9.67 -7.24
N ALA A 118 -11.47 9.88 -8.07
CA ALA A 118 -12.62 8.98 -8.16
C ALA A 118 -12.22 7.55 -8.55
N PRO A 119 -11.53 7.30 -9.69
CA PRO A 119 -11.17 5.94 -10.07
C PRO A 119 -10.19 5.30 -9.07
N LEU A 120 -9.23 6.06 -8.53
CA LEU A 120 -8.25 5.51 -7.58
C LEU A 120 -8.83 5.22 -6.20
N THR A 121 -9.90 5.92 -5.80
CA THR A 121 -10.66 5.58 -4.59
C THR A 121 -11.60 4.39 -4.86
N ALA A 122 -12.14 4.23 -6.07
CA ALA A 122 -12.96 3.07 -6.42
C ALA A 122 -12.13 1.77 -6.56
N LEU A 123 -10.86 1.89 -6.98
CA LEU A 123 -10.00 0.75 -7.31
C LEU A 123 -9.89 -0.31 -6.18
N PRO A 124 -9.64 0.03 -4.90
CA PRO A 124 -9.62 -0.95 -3.82
C PRO A 124 -10.92 -1.74 -3.67
N PHE A 125 -12.07 -1.09 -3.85
CA PHE A 125 -13.38 -1.77 -3.80
C PHE A 125 -13.54 -2.75 -4.95
N VAL A 126 -13.23 -2.30 -6.18
CA VAL A 126 -13.31 -3.15 -7.37
C VAL A 126 -12.41 -4.38 -7.23
N LEU A 127 -11.16 -4.18 -6.78
CA LEU A 127 -10.22 -5.29 -6.56
C LEU A 127 -10.70 -6.25 -5.46
N TYR A 128 -11.27 -5.73 -4.37
CA TYR A 128 -11.87 -6.55 -3.31
C TYR A 128 -13.02 -7.41 -3.83
N LEU A 129 -13.89 -6.86 -4.69
CA LEU A 129 -15.02 -7.59 -5.26
C LEU A 129 -14.60 -8.65 -6.29
N ILE A 130 -13.50 -8.42 -7.01
CA ILE A 130 -12.98 -9.36 -8.02
C ILE A 130 -12.22 -10.52 -7.36
N LEU A 131 -11.53 -10.27 -6.25
CA LEU A 131 -10.60 -11.24 -5.65
C LEU A 131 -11.20 -12.64 -5.37
N PRO A 132 -12.43 -12.78 -4.83
CA PRO A 132 -13.03 -14.08 -4.55
C PRO A 132 -13.28 -14.94 -5.80
N TRP A 133 -13.33 -14.32 -6.99
CA TRP A 133 -13.57 -15.00 -8.26
C TRP A 133 -12.28 -15.51 -8.92
N LEU A 134 -11.11 -15.14 -8.38
CA LEU A 134 -9.83 -15.58 -8.89
C LEU A 134 -9.43 -16.92 -8.26
N PRO A 135 -8.82 -17.84 -9.02
CA PRO A 135 -8.28 -19.07 -8.46
C PRO A 135 -7.14 -18.72 -7.49
N HIS A 136 -7.26 -19.15 -6.24
CA HIS A 136 -6.26 -18.84 -5.22
C HIS A 136 -4.95 -19.62 -5.43
N SER A 137 -3.84 -19.06 -4.97
CA SER A 137 -2.53 -19.72 -5.02
C SER A 137 -2.54 -21.08 -4.29
N PRO A 138 -1.88 -22.13 -4.82
CA PRO A 138 -1.87 -23.48 -4.25
C PRO A 138 -0.98 -23.63 -3.00
N ALA A 139 -0.59 -22.54 -2.35
CA ALA A 139 0.27 -22.60 -1.17
C ALA A 139 -0.45 -23.33 -0.03
N ALA A 140 0.05 -24.51 0.36
CA ALA A 140 -0.46 -25.28 1.48
C ALA A 140 -0.08 -24.60 2.80
N ILE A 141 -0.90 -23.65 3.25
CA ILE A 141 -0.73 -22.91 4.51
C ILE A 141 -1.61 -23.55 5.59
N THR A 142 -1.03 -23.83 6.75
CA THR A 142 -1.76 -24.43 7.87
C THR A 142 -2.72 -23.43 8.53
N PRO A 143 -3.81 -23.87 9.17
CA PRO A 143 -4.73 -22.97 9.89
C PRO A 143 -4.04 -22.12 10.98
N ALA A 144 -3.07 -22.70 11.69
CA ALA A 144 -2.30 -21.98 12.71
C ALA A 144 -1.43 -20.87 12.11
N ALA A 145 -0.81 -21.13 10.95
CA ALA A 145 -0.06 -20.12 10.22
C ALA A 145 -0.97 -18.99 9.73
N TYR A 146 -2.17 -19.30 9.23
CA TYR A 146 -3.16 -18.29 8.83
C TYR A 146 -3.56 -17.37 9.99
N ALA A 147 -3.78 -17.91 11.20
CA ALA A 147 -4.09 -17.09 12.36
C ALA A 147 -2.95 -16.11 12.71
N SER A 148 -1.69 -16.53 12.59
CA SER A 148 -0.53 -15.67 12.77
C SER A 148 -0.40 -14.61 11.68
N LEU A 149 -0.61 -14.99 10.41
CA LEU A 149 -0.65 -14.05 9.28
C LEU A 149 -1.75 -13.00 9.45
N PHE A 150 -2.95 -13.43 9.81
CA PHE A 150 -4.07 -12.53 10.02
C PHE A 150 -3.77 -11.50 11.11
N ARG A 151 -3.21 -11.92 12.26
CA ARG A 151 -2.84 -11.00 13.35
C ARG A 151 -1.77 -10.00 12.91
N LEU A 152 -0.72 -10.46 12.22
CA LEU A 152 0.34 -9.60 11.69
C LEU A 152 -0.22 -8.55 10.72
N ASN A 153 -1.05 -8.99 9.77
CA ASN A 153 -1.65 -8.12 8.77
C ASN A 153 -2.66 -7.15 9.38
N ALA A 154 -3.54 -7.61 10.27
CA ALA A 154 -4.51 -6.77 10.96
C ALA A 154 -3.82 -5.67 11.79
N PHE A 155 -2.74 -6.01 12.52
CA PHE A 155 -1.93 -5.04 13.25
C PHE A 155 -1.32 -4.00 12.31
N SER A 156 -0.76 -4.45 11.18
CA SER A 156 -0.16 -3.56 10.18
C SER A 156 -1.20 -2.63 9.54
N VAL A 157 -2.40 -3.13 9.27
CA VAL A 157 -3.54 -2.35 8.75
C VAL A 157 -3.97 -1.29 9.75
N ALA A 158 -4.09 -1.65 11.03
CA ALA A 158 -4.44 -0.70 12.09
C ALA A 158 -3.39 0.42 12.17
N LEU A 159 -2.10 0.05 12.16
CA LEU A 159 -1.01 1.01 12.21
C LEU A 159 -0.99 1.95 10.99
N LEU A 160 -1.12 1.41 9.77
CA LEU A 160 -1.15 2.23 8.56
C LEU A 160 -2.39 3.13 8.50
N SER A 161 -3.54 2.65 8.95
CA SER A 161 -4.77 3.44 9.02
C SER A 161 -4.63 4.66 9.94
N VAL A 162 -3.69 4.65 10.88
CA VAL A 162 -3.36 5.81 11.74
C VAL A 162 -2.22 6.64 11.17
N ILE A 163 -1.12 6.00 10.74
CA ILE A 163 0.07 6.70 10.24
C ILE A 163 -0.24 7.50 8.97
N LEU A 164 -1.05 6.96 8.05
CA LEU A 164 -1.36 7.64 6.80
C LEU A 164 -2.10 8.97 7.03
N PRO A 165 -3.20 9.03 7.79
CA PRO A 165 -3.79 10.31 8.23
C PRO A 165 -2.84 11.22 8.96
N TYR A 166 -2.01 10.69 9.86
CA TYR A 166 -1.06 11.51 10.61
C TYR A 166 -0.04 12.21 9.69
N LEU A 167 0.54 11.48 8.73
CA LEU A 167 1.54 12.02 7.82
C LEU A 167 0.93 12.94 6.74
N LEU A 168 -0.25 12.61 6.22
CA LEU A 168 -0.87 13.31 5.09
C LEU A 168 -1.81 14.43 5.54
N GLY A 169 -2.44 14.31 6.71
CA GLY A 169 -3.42 15.26 7.23
C GLY A 169 -2.81 16.63 7.48
N ALA A 170 -1.63 16.67 8.12
CA ALA A 170 -0.89 17.92 8.35
C ALA A 170 -0.53 18.61 7.02
N ALA A 171 0.00 17.85 6.05
CA ALA A 171 0.38 18.38 4.74
C ALA A 171 -0.81 18.86 3.89
N ARG A 172 -2.00 18.29 4.06
CA ARG A 172 -3.23 18.77 3.40
C ARG A 172 -3.71 20.12 3.96
N GLY A 173 -3.51 20.37 5.26
CA GLY A 173 -3.92 21.60 5.92
C GLY A 173 -3.12 22.82 5.48
N GLU A 174 -1.82 22.65 5.22
CA GLU A 174 -0.89 23.73 4.82
C GLU A 174 -1.14 24.25 3.40
N GLY A 175 -1.81 23.48 2.54
CA GLY A 175 -2.10 23.85 1.14
C GLY A 175 -3.42 24.59 0.91
N LEU A 176 -4.20 24.88 1.96
CA LEU A 176 -5.45 25.64 1.86
C LEU A 176 -5.16 27.15 2.02
N PRO A 177 -5.61 28.02 1.11
CA PRO A 177 -5.53 29.46 1.36
C PRO A 177 -6.29 29.76 2.66
N ARG A 178 -5.63 30.43 3.60
CA ARG A 178 -6.29 30.98 4.78
C ARG A 178 -7.39 31.92 4.27
N ARG A 179 -8.64 31.55 4.50
CA ARG A 179 -9.79 32.39 4.18
C ARG A 179 -9.79 33.62 5.07
#